data_AF-A0A2N6FEW3-F1
#
_entry.id   AF-A0A2N6FEW3-F1
#
_cell.length_a   1.000
_cell.length_b   1.000
_cell.length_c   1.000
_cell.angle_alpha   90.00
_cell.angle_beta   90.00
_cell.angle_gamma   90.00
#
_symmetry.space_group_name_H-M   'P 1'
#
loop_
_entity.id
_entity.type
_entity.pdbx_description
1 polymer ?
#
loop_
_entity_poly.entity_id
_entity_poly.type
_entity_poly.pdbx_seq_one_letter_code
_entity_poly.pdbx_strand_id
1 'polypeptide(L)'
;MSLFKMHISAEHIARSIDLKKLGYAKHSHDTAMAETASGGYVVIFKYGVSVTIGLQSSEEDAYRREISAAADEPRTYQETERARLIIGKEQMSVYDGVISLPNLSREQVLVIADALAKSVILSCYEEQVNTMFQEIEP
;
A
#
# COMPACT_ATOMS: atom_id res chain seq x y z
N MET A 1 -0.49 -28.87 2.79
CA MET A 1 -0.10 -27.59 2.19
C MET A 1 0.44 -26.69 3.29
N SER A 2 1.62 -26.07 3.13
CA SER A 2 2.09 -25.06 4.10
C SER A 2 1.31 -23.77 3.91
N LEU A 3 0.91 -23.12 5.02
CA LEU A 3 0.25 -21.81 4.97
C LEU A 3 1.29 -20.71 5.11
N PHE A 4 1.30 -19.75 4.19
CA PHE A 4 2.13 -18.55 4.30
C PHE A 4 1.27 -17.40 4.80
N LYS A 5 1.80 -16.63 5.75
CA LYS A 5 1.14 -15.46 6.32
C LYS A 5 1.98 -14.22 6.04
N MET A 6 1.38 -13.20 5.46
CA MET A 6 2.02 -11.93 5.18
C MET A 6 1.18 -10.80 5.77
N HIS A 7 1.85 -9.76 6.24
CA HIS A 7 1.20 -8.51 6.61
C HIS A 7 1.10 -7.59 5.40
N ILE A 8 0.00 -6.85 5.33
CA ILE A 8 -0.19 -5.79 4.35
C ILE A 8 -0.31 -4.48 5.12
N SER A 9 0.43 -3.44 4.71
CA SER A 9 0.29 -2.07 5.21
C SER A 9 0.05 -1.15 4.03
N ALA A 10 -1.00 -0.34 4.07
CA ALA A 10 -1.26 0.74 3.14
C ALA A 10 -1.14 2.07 3.87
N GLU A 11 -0.39 3.02 3.31
CA GLU A 11 0.06 4.22 4.02
C GLU A 11 0.04 5.43 3.09
N HIS A 12 -0.57 6.54 3.52
CA HIS A 12 -0.47 7.83 2.83
C HIS A 12 0.77 8.58 3.33
N ILE A 13 1.79 8.68 2.46
CA ILE A 13 3.16 9.05 2.84
C ILE A 13 3.68 10.32 2.18
N ALA A 14 2.98 10.85 1.18
CA ALA A 14 3.37 12.05 0.46
C ALA A 14 2.17 12.66 -0.25
N ARG A 15 2.24 13.92 -0.70
CA ARG A 15 1.21 14.49 -1.59
C ARG A 15 1.23 13.82 -2.97
N SER A 16 2.42 13.53 -3.48
CA SER A 16 2.59 12.75 -4.70
C SER A 16 3.94 12.04 -4.73
N ILE A 17 4.06 11.01 -5.56
CA ILE A 17 5.31 10.26 -5.74
C ILE A 17 5.66 10.20 -7.23
N ASP A 18 6.89 10.59 -7.57
CA ASP A 18 7.41 10.47 -8.93
C ASP A 18 7.84 9.03 -9.22
N LEU A 19 6.92 8.25 -9.80
CA LEU A 19 7.15 6.86 -10.17
C LEU A 19 8.33 6.65 -11.13
N LYS A 20 8.78 7.69 -11.86
CA LYS A 20 9.95 7.57 -12.74
C LYS A 20 11.25 7.47 -11.96
N LYS A 21 11.30 8.01 -10.74
CA LYS A 21 12.50 7.99 -9.88
C LYS A 21 12.73 6.65 -9.18
N LEU A 22 11.71 5.79 -9.11
CA LEU A 22 11.76 4.52 -8.36
C LEU A 22 12.36 3.35 -9.14
N GLY A 23 12.33 3.39 -10.47
CA GLY A 23 12.77 2.25 -11.29
C GLY A 23 11.89 1.00 -11.20
N TYR A 24 10.74 1.08 -10.51
CA TYR A 24 9.78 -0.01 -10.37
C TYR A 24 9.05 -0.28 -11.69
N ALA A 25 8.58 -1.51 -11.88
CA ALA A 25 7.80 -1.87 -13.06
C ALA A 25 6.48 -1.10 -13.07
N LYS A 26 6.19 -0.39 -14.16
CA LYS A 26 4.93 0.35 -14.30
C LYS A 26 3.81 -0.58 -14.76
N HIS A 27 2.68 -0.50 -14.08
CA HIS A 27 1.46 -1.23 -14.43
C HIS A 27 0.38 -0.31 -14.98
N SER A 28 0.49 0.99 -14.72
CA SER A 28 -0.35 2.04 -15.29
C SER A 28 0.41 3.38 -15.29
N HIS A 29 -0.29 4.47 -15.61
CA HIS A 29 0.25 5.83 -15.51
C HIS A 29 0.50 6.30 -14.08
N ASP A 30 -0.22 5.71 -13.11
CA ASP A 30 -0.28 6.10 -11.70
C ASP A 30 0.13 4.98 -10.74
N THR A 31 0.50 3.79 -11.24
CA THR A 31 0.87 2.65 -10.41
C THR A 31 2.16 2.00 -10.89
N ALA A 32 3.07 1.77 -9.95
CA ALA A 32 4.29 0.99 -10.14
C ALA A 32 4.45 -0.06 -9.03
N MET A 33 5.11 -1.17 -9.33
CA MET A 33 5.32 -2.27 -8.40
C MET A 33 6.75 -2.81 -8.48
N ALA A 34 7.27 -3.19 -7.32
CA ALA A 34 8.48 -3.98 -7.18
C ALA A 34 8.22 -5.22 -6.32
N GLU A 35 8.93 -6.30 -6.64
CA GLU A 35 9.00 -7.50 -5.82
C GLU A 35 10.31 -7.46 -5.02
N THR A 36 10.25 -7.80 -3.73
CA THR A 36 11.41 -7.80 -2.85
C THR A 36 12.19 -9.10 -2.97
N ALA A 37 13.44 -9.12 -2.50
CA ALA A 37 14.26 -10.32 -2.53
C ALA A 37 13.68 -11.46 -1.68
N SER A 38 12.89 -11.14 -0.64
CA SER A 38 12.20 -12.12 0.18
C SER A 38 10.84 -12.57 -0.37
N GLY A 39 10.45 -12.14 -1.57
CA GLY A 39 9.14 -12.45 -2.17
C GLY A 39 7.98 -11.60 -1.63
N GLY A 40 8.29 -10.46 -1.02
CA GLY A 40 7.33 -9.42 -0.68
C GLY A 40 7.05 -8.50 -1.87
N TYR A 41 6.11 -7.57 -1.70
CA TYR A 41 5.75 -6.62 -2.75
C TYR A 41 5.65 -5.20 -2.21
N VAL A 42 6.05 -4.24 -3.04
CA VAL A 42 5.81 -2.81 -2.84
C VAL A 42 5.03 -2.31 -4.04
N VAL A 43 3.84 -1.77 -3.80
CA VAL A 43 3.01 -1.11 -4.82
C VAL A 43 2.91 0.37 -4.47
N ILE A 44 3.25 1.24 -5.41
CA ILE A 44 3.27 2.69 -5.23
C ILE A 44 2.29 3.33 -6.17
N PHE A 45 1.46 4.18 -5.60
CA PHE A 45 0.52 5.00 -6.32
C PHE A 45 1.01 6.45 -6.38
N LYS A 46 0.92 7.06 -7.57
CA LYS A 46 1.37 8.42 -7.83
C LYS A 46 0.76 9.45 -6.88
N TYR A 47 -0.46 9.20 -6.41
CA TYR A 47 -1.18 10.04 -5.46
C TYR A 47 -0.69 9.89 -4.00
N GLY A 48 0.50 9.34 -3.77
CA GLY A 48 1.16 9.42 -2.47
C GLY A 48 0.87 8.27 -1.51
N VAL A 49 0.22 7.21 -1.99
CA VAL A 49 -0.05 6.01 -1.20
C VAL A 49 0.90 4.89 -1.59
N SER A 50 1.38 4.17 -0.58
CA SER A 50 2.16 2.95 -0.74
C SER A 50 1.45 1.77 -0.11
N VAL A 51 1.56 0.60 -0.73
CA VAL A 51 1.12 -0.67 -0.15
C VAL A 51 2.28 -1.64 -0.12
N THR A 52 2.61 -2.13 1.07
CA THR A 52 3.66 -3.12 1.31
C THR A 52 3.03 -4.46 1.68
N ILE A 53 3.54 -5.56 1.13
CA ILE A 53 3.04 -6.92 1.40
C ILE A 53 4.22 -7.81 1.77
N GLY A 54 4.28 -8.24 3.03
CA GLY A 54 5.26 -9.20 3.55
C GLY A 54 6.71 -8.76 3.48
N LEU A 55 6.98 -7.45 3.58
CA LEU A 55 8.34 -6.92 3.70
C LEU A 55 9.00 -7.40 5.00
N GLN A 56 10.30 -7.66 4.94
CA GLN A 56 11.14 -7.82 6.12
C GLN A 56 11.59 -6.45 6.65
N SER A 57 11.96 -6.35 7.92
CA SER A 57 12.36 -5.06 8.54
C SER A 57 13.48 -4.34 7.79
N SER A 58 14.47 -5.07 7.27
CA SER A 58 15.55 -4.49 6.47
C SER A 58 15.08 -3.95 5.11
N GLU A 59 14.06 -4.58 4.52
CA GLU A 59 13.47 -4.15 3.25
C GLU A 59 12.61 -2.91 3.46
N GLU A 60 11.90 -2.81 4.58
CA GLU A 60 11.12 -1.61 4.94
C GLU A 60 12.02 -0.36 5.03
N ASP A 61 13.20 -0.47 5.63
CA ASP A 61 14.11 0.67 5.77
C ASP A 61 14.74 1.09 4.43
N ALA A 62 14.97 0.15 3.52
CA ALA A 62 15.41 0.46 2.16
C ALA A 62 14.29 1.14 1.36
N TYR A 63 13.10 0.55 1.40
CA TYR A 63 11.87 1.07 0.81
C TYR A 63 11.59 2.51 1.25
N ARG A 64 11.59 2.80 2.57
CA ARG A 64 11.33 4.15 3.10
C ARG A 64 12.32 5.19 2.57
N ARG A 65 13.59 4.82 2.41
CA ARG A 65 14.62 5.71 1.84
C ARG A 65 14.38 6.00 0.36
N GLU A 66 14.03 4.98 -0.43
CA GLU A 66 13.72 5.12 -1.85
C GLU A 66 12.52 6.04 -2.07
N ILE A 67 11.43 5.84 -1.32
CA ILE A 67 10.25 6.69 -1.47
C ILE A 67 10.53 8.12 -1.04
N SER A 68 11.24 8.33 0.07
CA SER A 68 11.59 9.68 0.52
C SER A 68 12.29 10.50 -0.57
N ALA A 69 13.14 9.88 -1.40
CA ALA A 69 13.81 10.54 -2.52
C ALA A 69 12.90 10.81 -3.74
N ALA A 70 11.80 10.06 -3.88
CA ALA A 70 10.83 10.19 -4.97
C ALA A 70 9.57 10.98 -4.60
N ALA A 71 9.34 11.21 -3.31
CA ALA A 71 8.18 11.87 -2.76
C ALA A 71 8.25 13.39 -2.92
N ASP A 72 7.10 13.97 -3.22
CA ASP A 72 6.85 15.41 -3.17
C ASP A 72 5.94 15.69 -1.97
N GLU A 73 6.38 16.61 -1.11
CA GLU A 73 5.82 16.85 0.24
C GLU A 73 5.65 15.55 1.06
N PRO A 74 6.75 14.92 1.51
CA PRO A 74 6.69 13.75 2.38
C PRO A 74 5.94 14.04 3.68
N ARG A 75 5.13 13.10 4.14
CA ARG A 75 4.36 13.18 5.39
C ARG A 75 4.74 12.05 6.33
N THR A 76 4.74 12.35 7.63
CA THR A 76 4.82 11.32 8.67
C THR A 76 3.44 10.66 8.80
N TYR A 77 3.09 9.79 7.84
CA TYR A 77 1.89 8.94 7.80
C TYR A 77 0.60 9.59 8.31
N GLN A 78 -0.22 10.13 7.41
CA GLN A 78 -1.52 10.67 7.84
C GLN A 78 -2.55 9.57 8.09
N GLU A 79 -2.56 8.56 7.23
CA GLU A 79 -3.56 7.50 7.25
C GLU A 79 -2.92 6.15 7.00
N THR A 80 -3.41 5.12 7.69
CA THR A 80 -2.87 3.77 7.59
C THR A 80 -3.96 2.72 7.67
N GLU A 81 -3.92 1.75 6.75
CA GLU A 81 -4.75 0.56 6.80
C GLU A 81 -3.90 -0.71 6.81
N ARG A 82 -4.34 -1.72 7.56
CA ARG A 82 -3.63 -3.00 7.69
C ARG A 82 -4.53 -4.18 7.39
N ALA A 83 -3.99 -5.14 6.68
CA ALA A 83 -4.63 -6.42 6.40
C ALA A 83 -3.65 -7.59 6.61
N ARG A 84 -4.20 -8.81 6.64
CA ARG A 84 -3.42 -10.05 6.67
C ARG A 84 -3.72 -10.86 5.43
N LEU A 85 -2.68 -11.38 4.80
CA LEU A 85 -2.78 -12.29 3.67
C LEU A 85 -2.39 -13.71 4.11
N ILE A 86 -3.23 -14.69 3.78
CA ILE A 86 -3.00 -16.11 4.01
C ILE A 86 -2.99 -16.84 2.67
N ILE A 87 -1.86 -17.44 2.30
CA ILE A 87 -1.69 -18.17 1.04
C ILE A 87 -1.65 -19.68 1.33
N GLY A 88 -2.28 -20.47 0.45
CA GLY A 88 -2.36 -21.93 0.54
C GLY A 88 -3.71 -22.46 1.02
N LYS A 89 -4.75 -21.61 1.04
CA LYS A 89 -6.15 -22.00 1.33
C LYS A 89 -6.85 -22.43 0.05
N GLU A 90 -7.68 -23.48 0.08
CA GLU A 90 -8.35 -23.99 -1.13
C GLU A 90 -9.34 -23.00 -1.74
N GLN A 91 -9.99 -22.17 -0.91
CA GLN A 91 -10.99 -21.20 -1.34
C GLN A 91 -10.54 -19.79 -1.01
N MET A 92 -10.81 -18.86 -1.93
CA MET A 92 -10.63 -17.44 -1.70
C MET A 92 -11.68 -16.94 -0.71
N SER A 93 -11.25 -16.14 0.26
CA SER A 93 -12.17 -15.44 1.16
C SER A 93 -11.57 -14.11 1.63
N VAL A 94 -12.46 -13.18 1.95
CA VAL A 94 -12.11 -11.90 2.60
C VAL A 94 -13.05 -11.75 3.79
N TYR A 95 -12.48 -11.72 4.99
CA TYR A 95 -13.25 -11.57 6.22
C TYR A 95 -12.41 -10.85 7.26
N ASP A 96 -12.94 -9.75 7.81
CA ASP A 96 -12.33 -9.02 8.94
C ASP A 96 -10.84 -8.68 8.72
N GLY A 97 -10.54 -8.06 7.57
CA GLY A 97 -9.17 -7.69 7.19
C GLY A 97 -8.24 -8.87 6.89
N VAL A 98 -8.76 -10.10 6.79
CA VAL A 98 -8.01 -11.29 6.40
C VAL A 98 -8.40 -11.72 4.99
N ILE A 99 -7.43 -11.70 4.09
CA ILE A 99 -7.54 -12.16 2.71
C ILE A 99 -6.90 -13.55 2.65
N SER A 100 -7.66 -14.57 2.23
CA SER A 100 -7.16 -15.92 2.01
C SER A 100 -7.17 -16.26 0.52
N LEU A 101 -6.08 -16.84 0.02
CA LEU A 101 -5.94 -17.25 -1.39
C LEU A 101 -5.25 -18.62 -1.51
N PRO A 102 -5.51 -19.38 -2.60
CA PRO A 102 -4.74 -20.60 -2.91
C PRO A 102 -3.28 -20.30 -3.28
N ASN A 103 -3.08 -19.26 -4.08
CA ASN A 103 -1.80 -18.75 -4.53
C ASN A 103 -1.87 -17.21 -4.59
N LEU A 104 -0.72 -16.56 -4.77
CA LEU A 104 -0.64 -15.11 -4.96
C LEU A 104 0.02 -14.82 -6.30
N SER A 105 -0.75 -14.25 -7.24
CA SER A 105 -0.24 -13.72 -8.50
C SER A 105 0.04 -12.21 -8.39
N ARG A 106 0.81 -11.68 -9.34
CA ARG A 106 1.09 -10.24 -9.42
C ARG A 106 -0.18 -9.42 -9.64
N GLU A 107 -1.11 -9.94 -10.43
CA GLU A 107 -2.40 -9.30 -10.67
C GLU A 107 -3.23 -9.22 -9.38
N GLN A 108 -3.20 -10.28 -8.55
CA GLN A 108 -3.85 -10.28 -7.24
C GLN A 108 -3.20 -9.29 -6.28
N VAL A 109 -1.86 -9.16 -6.29
CA VAL A 109 -1.15 -8.11 -5.53
C VAL A 109 -1.65 -6.72 -5.92
N LEU A 110 -1.75 -6.42 -7.22
CA LEU A 110 -2.22 -5.12 -7.70
C LEU A 110 -3.67 -4.84 -7.29
N VAL A 111 -4.55 -5.85 -7.36
CA VAL A 111 -5.97 -5.70 -6.94
C VAL A 111 -6.08 -5.44 -5.45
N ILE A 112 -5.35 -6.20 -4.62
CA ILE A 112 -5.34 -6.01 -3.16
C ILE A 112 -4.80 -4.63 -2.81
N ALA A 113 -3.70 -4.22 -3.46
CA ALA A 113 -3.09 -2.92 -3.23
C ALA A 113 -3.99 -1.77 -3.64
N ASP A 114 -4.67 -1.87 -4.79
CA ASP A 114 -5.59 -0.83 -5.26
C ASP A 114 -6.78 -0.63 -4.30
N ALA A 115 -7.34 -1.72 -3.77
CA ALA A 115 -8.42 -1.65 -2.80
C ALA A 115 -8.01 -0.93 -1.50
N LEU A 116 -6.86 -1.31 -0.93
CA LEU A 116 -6.36 -0.71 0.32
C LEU A 116 -5.89 0.73 0.11
N ALA A 117 -5.26 1.03 -1.02
CA ALA A 117 -4.79 2.38 -1.30
C ALA A 117 -5.94 3.37 -1.45
N LYS A 118 -7.05 2.94 -2.07
CA LYS A 118 -8.28 3.73 -2.18
C LYS A 118 -8.92 3.96 -0.82
N SER A 119 -8.96 2.95 0.03
CA SER A 119 -9.50 3.10 1.38
C SER A 119 -8.70 4.12 2.20
N VAL A 120 -7.36 4.03 2.18
CA VAL A 120 -6.47 5.01 2.83
C VAL A 120 -6.67 6.44 2.32
N ILE A 121 -6.69 6.66 1.00
CA ILE A 121 -6.80 8.04 0.46
C ILE A 121 -8.21 8.61 0.67
N LEU A 122 -9.24 7.77 0.68
CA LEU A 122 -10.60 8.21 0.99
C LEU A 122 -10.72 8.65 2.46
N SER A 123 -10.18 7.87 3.41
CA SER A 123 -10.11 8.30 4.82
C SER A 123 -9.36 9.62 4.98
N CYS A 124 -8.24 9.79 4.27
CA CYS A 124 -7.49 11.03 4.30
C CYS A 124 -8.30 12.25 3.81
N TYR A 125 -9.13 12.07 2.79
CA TYR A 125 -10.01 13.15 2.32
C TYR A 125 -11.19 13.39 3.26
N GLU A 126 -11.77 12.36 3.85
CA GLU A 126 -12.84 12.49 4.84
C GLU A 126 -12.36 13.30 6.07
N GLU A 127 -11.16 13.01 6.58
CA GLU A 127 -10.56 13.79 7.66
C GLU A 127 -10.34 15.26 7.28
N GLN A 128 -9.77 15.52 6.10
CA GLN A 128 -9.54 16.88 5.60
C GLN A 128 -10.85 17.68 5.49
N VAL A 129 -11.90 17.05 4.96
CA VAL A 129 -13.23 17.67 4.87
C VAL A 129 -13.79 17.97 6.26
N ASN A 130 -13.66 17.05 7.20
CA ASN A 130 -14.10 17.26 8.59
C ASN A 130 -13.35 18.42 9.27
N THR A 131 -12.03 18.54 9.06
CA THR A 131 -11.25 19.67 9.59
C THR A 131 -11.73 21.00 9.00
N MET A 132 -11.98 21.07 7.69
CA MET A 132 -12.48 22.30 7.05
C MET A 132 -13.84 22.72 7.64
N PHE A 133 -14.73 21.78 7.96
CA PHE A 133 -16.01 22.11 8.58
C PHE A 133 -15.87 22.66 10.00
N GLN A 134 -14.90 22.18 10.79
CA GLN A 134 -14.63 22.73 12.13
C GLN A 134 -14.13 24.19 12.09
N GLU A 135 -13.39 24.57 11.06
CA GLU A 135 -12.88 25.94 10.90
C GLU A 135 -13.96 26.96 10.49
N ILE A 136 -15.09 26.49 9.95
CA ILE A 136 -16.19 27.34 9.46
C ILE A 136 -17.29 27.52 10.53
N GLU A 137 -17.19 26.83 11.68
CA GLU A 137 -18.14 26.96 12.79
C GLU A 137 -17.85 28.24 13.63
N PRO A 138 -18.81 29.19 13.73
CA PRO A 138 -18.66 30.43 14.52
C PRO A 138 -18.90 30.25 16.02
#